data_AF-A0A815EQ04-F1
#
_entry.id   AF-A0A815EQ04-F1
#
_cell.length_a   1.000
_cell.length_b   1.000
_cell.length_c   1.000
_cell.angle_alpha   90.00
_cell.angle_beta   90.00
_cell.angle_gamma   90.00
#
_symmetry.space_group_name_H-M   'P 1'
#
loop_
_entity.id
_entity.type
_entity.pdbx_description
1 polymer ?
#
loop_
_entity_poly.entity_id
_entity_poly.type
_entity_poly.pdbx_seq_one_letter_code
_entity_poly.pdbx_strand_id
1 'polypeptide(L)'
;MIPSMCEQVQNPEPEVPKAIVYSVIAAGMIGIIYLIPLLFVMSNVNKLLSIPTGQPIAYIFTQSTGLLGLIYFYSSAAFNAFTGVTTICLSTSYGPPILILLVRGHHLVHNAPFHLGKLGYVINLITIVCIPLAMVIFSMPTAIPVSVSTMNFVSAIFVFFAGISIVWYIVWGKQRFIGPPISCVE
;
A
#
# COMPACT_ATOMS: atom_id res chain seq x y z
N MET A 1 8.21 -2.49 -5.52
CA MET A 1 8.33 -3.83 -4.89
C MET A 1 9.44 -4.65 -5.51
N ILE A 2 9.41 -4.93 -6.82
CA ILE A 2 10.36 -5.86 -7.47
C ILE A 2 11.85 -5.46 -7.33
N PRO A 3 12.28 -4.20 -7.54
CA PRO A 3 13.71 -3.87 -7.53
C PRO A 3 14.39 -4.05 -6.17
N SER A 4 13.73 -3.64 -5.08
CA SER A 4 14.25 -3.81 -3.71
C SER A 4 14.24 -5.28 -3.26
N MET A 5 13.34 -6.09 -3.82
CA MET A 5 13.34 -7.54 -3.57
C MET A 5 14.48 -8.22 -4.33
N CYS A 6 14.85 -7.74 -5.53
CA CYS A 6 15.98 -8.28 -6.30
C CYS A 6 17.31 -8.13 -5.57
N GLU A 7 17.48 -7.04 -4.81
CA GLU A 7 18.69 -6.78 -4.02
C GLU A 7 18.87 -7.76 -2.85
N GLN A 8 17.79 -8.40 -2.39
CA GLN A 8 17.80 -9.36 -1.28
C GLN A 8 17.85 -10.83 -1.75
N VAL A 9 17.82 -11.07 -3.07
CA VAL A 9 17.79 -12.42 -3.65
C VAL A 9 19.18 -12.79 -4.16
N GLN A 10 19.72 -13.92 -3.69
CA GLN A 10 21.06 -14.39 -4.04
C GLN A 10 21.25 -14.67 -5.54
N ASN A 11 20.20 -15.09 -6.25
CA ASN A 11 20.22 -15.39 -7.69
C ASN A 11 19.03 -14.71 -8.40
N PRO A 12 19.13 -13.42 -8.79
CA PRO A 12 17.97 -12.66 -9.28
C PRO A 12 17.50 -13.10 -10.67
N GLU A 13 18.38 -13.66 -11.51
CA GLU A 13 18.11 -13.90 -12.92
C GLU A 13 17.00 -14.95 -13.17
N PRO A 14 16.98 -16.12 -12.50
CA PRO A 14 15.85 -17.06 -12.63
C PRO A 14 14.75 -16.86 -11.57
N GLU A 15 15.07 -16.35 -10.39
CA GLU A 15 14.12 -16.30 -9.27
C GLU A 15 13.14 -15.14 -9.37
N VAL A 16 13.58 -13.98 -9.88
CA VAL A 16 12.73 -12.79 -9.99
C VAL A 16 11.59 -13.00 -10.99
N PRO A 17 11.80 -13.51 -12.22
CA PRO A 17 10.71 -13.78 -13.16
C PRO A 17 9.71 -14.82 -12.63
N LYS A 18 10.21 -15.90 -11.99
CA LYS A 18 9.36 -16.92 -11.37
C LYS A 18 8.52 -16.34 -10.24
N ALA A 19 9.12 -15.54 -9.36
CA ALA A 19 8.42 -14.89 -8.27
C ALA A 19 7.30 -13.95 -8.77
N ILE A 20 7.53 -13.23 -9.87
CA ILE A 20 6.49 -12.40 -10.50
C ILE A 20 5.30 -13.27 -10.94
N VAL A 21 5.56 -14.35 -11.68
CA VAL A 21 4.50 -15.25 -12.16
C VAL A 21 3.75 -15.91 -11.00
N TYR A 22 4.47 -16.42 -10.00
CA TYR A 22 3.85 -17.02 -8.82
C TYR A 22 3.03 -16.02 -8.01
N SER A 23 3.45 -14.75 -7.93
CA SER A 23 2.68 -13.71 -7.25
C SER A 23 1.35 -13.42 -7.93
N VAL A 24 1.28 -13.46 -9.27
CA VAL A 24 0.04 -13.27 -10.03
C VAL A 24 -0.90 -14.45 -9.84
N ILE A 25 -0.37 -15.68 -9.87
CA ILE A 25 -1.16 -16.89 -9.63
C ILE A 25 -1.71 -16.89 -8.19
N ALA A 26 -0.87 -16.58 -7.21
CA ALA A 26 -1.27 -16.50 -5.81
C ALA A 26 -2.34 -15.42 -5.59
N ALA A 27 -2.15 -14.22 -6.15
CA ALA A 27 -3.15 -13.15 -6.09
C ALA A 27 -4.47 -13.55 -6.76
N GLY A 28 -4.41 -14.24 -7.90
CA GLY A 28 -5.58 -14.78 -8.59
C GLY A 28 -6.33 -15.82 -7.75
N MET A 29 -5.61 -16.77 -7.15
CA MET A 29 -6.23 -17.77 -6.27
C MET A 29 -6.84 -17.15 -5.02
N ILE A 30 -6.14 -16.23 -4.36
CA ILE A 30 -6.68 -15.48 -3.21
C ILE A 30 -7.93 -14.70 -3.63
N GLY A 31 -7.92 -14.09 -4.82
CA GLY A 31 -9.08 -13.43 -5.41
C GLY A 31 -10.28 -14.36 -5.60
N ILE A 32 -10.06 -15.57 -6.13
CA ILE A 32 -11.13 -16.58 -6.30
C ILE A 32 -11.66 -17.05 -4.95
N ILE A 33 -10.77 -17.36 -4.00
CA ILE A 33 -11.13 -17.76 -2.64
C ILE A 33 -11.94 -16.66 -1.94
N TYR A 34 -11.65 -15.39 -2.20
CA TYR A 34 -12.39 -14.25 -1.67
C TYR A 34 -13.73 -14.01 -2.37
N LEU A 35 -13.80 -14.22 -3.69
CA LEU A 35 -15.02 -14.03 -4.48
C LEU A 35 -16.09 -15.07 -4.15
N ILE A 36 -15.72 -16.32 -3.85
CA ILE A 36 -16.71 -17.39 -3.59
C ILE A 36 -17.60 -17.05 -2.38
N PRO A 37 -17.07 -16.78 -1.15
CA PRO A 37 -17.89 -16.35 -0.03
C PRO A 37 -18.66 -15.06 -0.31
N LEU A 38 -18.04 -14.11 -1.03
CA LEU A 38 -18.68 -12.84 -1.36
C LEU A 38 -19.92 -13.04 -2.23
N LEU A 39 -19.89 -13.96 -3.20
CA LEU A 39 -21.06 -14.32 -4.01
C LEU A 39 -22.16 -14.99 -3.20
N PHE A 40 -21.80 -15.84 -2.21
CA PHE A 40 -22.79 -16.49 -1.34
C PHE A 40 -23.46 -15.52 -0.36
N VAL A 41 -22.77 -14.44 0.05
CA VAL A 41 -23.30 -13.46 1.01
C VAL A 41 -23.96 -12.25 0.32
N MET A 42 -23.75 -12.08 -0.99
CA MET A 42 -24.34 -10.99 -1.75
C MET A 42 -25.89 -11.11 -1.79
N SER A 43 -26.57 -10.23 -1.05
CA SER A 43 -28.03 -10.09 -1.10
C SER A 43 -28.50 -9.29 -2.32
N ASN A 44 -29.82 -9.17 -2.52
CA ASN A 44 -30.49 -8.45 -3.62
C ASN A 44 -29.69 -7.28 -4.21
N VAL A 45 -29.29 -7.42 -5.48
CA VAL A 45 -28.49 -6.42 -6.23
C VAL A 45 -29.18 -5.05 -6.29
N ASN A 46 -30.52 -5.03 -6.38
CA ASN A 46 -31.30 -3.79 -6.38
C ASN A 46 -31.12 -2.96 -5.10
N LYS A 47 -30.88 -3.61 -3.95
CA LYS A 47 -30.60 -2.93 -2.68
C LYS A 47 -29.17 -2.40 -2.61
N LEU A 48 -28.23 -3.01 -3.34
CA LEU A 48 -26.83 -2.59 -3.38
C LEU A 48 -26.64 -1.35 -4.28
N LEU A 49 -27.41 -1.26 -5.36
CA LEU A 49 -27.40 -0.12 -6.27
C LEU A 49 -28.08 1.12 -5.70
N SER A 50 -28.99 0.97 -4.74
CA SER A 50 -29.68 2.08 -4.07
C SER A 50 -28.97 2.62 -2.82
N ILE A 51 -27.76 2.13 -2.51
CA ILE A 51 -27.02 2.55 -1.32
C ILE A 51 -26.55 4.01 -1.48
N PRO A 52 -26.90 4.92 -0.55
CA PRO A 52 -26.52 6.34 -0.62
C PRO A 52 -25.00 6.57 -0.65
N THR A 53 -24.24 5.66 -0.04
CA THR A 53 -22.77 5.74 0.06
C THR A 53 -22.04 5.32 -1.20
N GLY A 54 -22.70 4.68 -2.19
CA GLY A 54 -22.06 4.19 -3.41
C GLY A 54 -21.01 3.08 -3.22
N GLN A 55 -20.97 2.44 -2.04
CA GLN A 55 -19.98 1.44 -1.66
C GLN A 55 -20.64 0.09 -1.30
N PRO A 56 -21.05 -0.70 -2.30
CA PRO A 56 -21.77 -1.95 -2.07
C PRO A 56 -20.92 -3.03 -1.38
N ILE A 57 -19.60 -3.03 -1.62
CA ILE A 57 -18.68 -4.02 -1.04
C ILE A 57 -18.61 -3.87 0.48
N ALA A 58 -18.40 -2.65 0.99
CA ALA A 58 -18.33 -2.38 2.43
C ALA A 58 -19.63 -2.79 3.16
N TYR A 59 -20.78 -2.57 2.52
CA TYR A 59 -22.08 -2.99 3.03
C TYR A 59 -22.26 -4.51 3.08
N ILE A 60 -21.76 -5.26 2.09
CA ILE A 60 -21.78 -6.74 2.14
C ILE A 60 -20.91 -7.24 3.29
N PHE A 61 -19.74 -6.62 3.50
CA PHE A 61 -18.84 -6.97 4.61
C PHE A 61 -19.46 -6.75 5.98
N THR A 62 -20.25 -5.69 6.18
CA THR A 62 -20.94 -5.48 7.46
C THR A 62 -22.03 -6.48 7.75
N GLN A 63 -22.75 -6.91 6.73
CA GLN A 63 -23.79 -7.92 6.88
C GLN A 63 -23.20 -9.32 7.10
N SER A 64 -22.01 -9.58 6.56
CA SER A 64 -21.35 -10.89 6.53
C SER A 64 -20.42 -11.15 7.72
N THR A 65 -19.60 -10.16 8.08
CA THR A 65 -18.39 -10.38 8.88
C THR A 65 -18.52 -9.63 10.20
N GLY A 66 -18.90 -10.32 11.29
CA GLY A 66 -19.14 -9.71 12.61
C GLY A 66 -18.09 -8.68 13.05
N LEU A 67 -16.91 -9.10 13.53
CA LEU A 67 -15.91 -8.22 14.17
C LEU A 67 -15.28 -7.15 13.25
N LEU A 68 -15.09 -7.44 11.95
CA LEU A 68 -14.56 -6.46 10.98
C LEU A 68 -15.67 -5.50 10.48
N GLY A 69 -16.92 -5.98 10.42
CA GLY A 69 -18.11 -5.17 10.18
C GLY A 69 -18.48 -4.25 11.34
N LEU A 70 -18.02 -4.55 12.57
CA LEU A 70 -18.21 -3.71 13.75
C LEU A 70 -17.61 -2.30 13.56
N ILE A 71 -16.49 -2.17 12.83
CA ILE A 71 -15.87 -0.87 12.53
C ILE A 71 -16.79 0.00 11.66
N TYR A 72 -17.50 -0.61 10.71
CA TYR A 72 -18.45 0.10 9.87
C TYR A 72 -19.79 0.34 10.59
N PHE A 73 -20.17 -0.52 11.54
CA PHE A 73 -21.25 -0.24 12.50
C PHE A 73 -20.91 0.96 13.42
N TYR A 74 -19.63 1.14 13.76
CA TYR A 74 -19.15 2.27 14.54
C TYR A 74 -19.17 3.56 13.71
N SER A 75 -18.53 3.59 12.54
CA SER A 75 -18.60 4.71 11.62
C SER A 75 -18.12 4.32 10.22
N SER A 76 -18.93 4.61 9.20
CA SER A 76 -18.52 4.49 7.80
C SER A 76 -17.31 5.37 7.47
N ALA A 77 -17.12 6.50 8.15
CA ALA A 77 -15.92 7.33 8.01
C ALA A 77 -14.66 6.63 8.53
N ALA A 78 -14.76 5.89 9.64
CA ALA A 78 -13.62 5.18 10.21
C ALA A 78 -13.15 4.02 9.30
N PHE A 79 -14.08 3.26 8.74
CA PHE A 79 -13.77 2.20 7.78
C PHE A 79 -13.10 2.76 6.52
N ASN A 80 -13.66 3.81 5.93
CA ASN A 80 -13.07 4.49 4.77
C ASN A 80 -11.67 5.03 5.06
N ALA A 81 -11.47 5.56 6.26
CA ALA A 81 -10.17 6.06 6.66
C ALA A 81 -9.13 4.94 6.83
N PHE A 82 -9.54 3.76 7.33
CA PHE A 82 -8.67 2.60 7.47
C PHE A 82 -8.26 1.99 6.11
N THR A 83 -9.18 1.90 5.17
CA THR A 83 -8.86 1.46 3.80
C THR A 83 -7.95 2.46 3.11
N GLY A 84 -8.21 3.77 3.24
CA GLY A 84 -7.38 4.82 2.66
C GLY A 84 -5.95 4.85 3.22
N VAL A 85 -5.78 4.73 4.54
CA VAL A 85 -4.43 4.68 5.15
C VAL A 85 -3.66 3.45 4.70
N THR A 86 -4.32 2.31 4.44
CA THR A 86 -3.66 1.11 3.93
C THR A 86 -3.03 1.37 2.55
N THR A 87 -3.77 2.02 1.65
CA THR A 87 -3.26 2.42 0.32
C THR A 87 -2.10 3.42 0.44
N ILE A 88 -2.23 4.44 1.28
CA ILE A 88 -1.18 5.45 1.47
C ILE A 88 0.07 4.86 2.11
N CYS A 89 -0.07 4.00 3.13
CA CYS A 89 1.05 3.31 3.76
C CYS A 89 1.81 2.46 2.72
N LEU A 90 1.08 1.74 1.87
CA LEU A 90 1.67 0.97 0.79
C LEU A 90 2.45 1.87 -0.18
N SER A 91 1.84 2.97 -0.64
CA SER A 91 2.51 3.94 -1.53
C SER A 91 3.73 4.59 -0.89
N THR A 92 3.64 4.95 0.40
CA THR A 92 4.71 5.63 1.14
C THR A 92 5.89 4.70 1.40
N SER A 93 5.64 3.40 1.60
CA SER A 93 6.71 2.40 1.80
C SER A 93 7.65 2.30 0.59
N TYR A 94 7.19 2.69 -0.60
CA TYR A 94 8.02 2.75 -1.81
C TYR A 94 8.83 4.04 -1.96
N GLY A 95 8.48 5.11 -1.22
CA GLY A 95 9.15 6.41 -1.32
C GLY A 95 10.63 6.37 -0.94
N PRO A 96 11.02 5.85 0.24
CA PRO A 96 12.41 5.84 0.70
C PRO A 96 13.42 5.20 -0.27
N PRO A 97 13.23 3.99 -0.83
CA PRO A 97 14.21 3.41 -1.75
C PRO A 97 14.33 4.21 -3.06
N ILE A 98 13.22 4.75 -3.59
CA ILE A 98 13.24 5.57 -4.81
C ILE A 98 13.96 6.90 -4.55
N LEU A 99 13.76 7.50 -3.37
CA LEU A 99 14.44 8.72 -2.98
C LEU A 99 15.95 8.49 -2.82
N ILE A 100 16.36 7.40 -2.18
CA ILE A 100 17.78 7.03 -2.05
C ILE A 100 18.42 6.84 -3.43
N LEU A 101 17.73 6.21 -4.38
CA LEU A 101 18.21 6.04 -5.76
C LEU A 101 18.42 7.39 -6.48
N LEU A 102 17.54 8.37 -6.25
CA LEU A 102 17.68 9.72 -6.83
C LEU A 102 18.83 10.52 -6.19
N VAL A 103 18.98 10.43 -4.86
CA VAL A 103 19.99 11.20 -4.11
C VAL A 103 21.39 10.60 -4.27
N ARG A 104 21.53 9.28 -4.22
CA ARG A 104 22.82 8.58 -4.23
C ARG A 104 23.37 8.31 -5.64
N GLY A 105 22.56 8.62 -6.66
CA GLY A 105 22.94 8.49 -8.07
C GLY A 105 23.00 7.04 -8.56
N HIS A 106 23.05 6.88 -9.88
CA HIS A 106 22.96 5.60 -10.61
C HIS A 106 24.10 4.59 -10.34
N HIS A 107 25.03 4.86 -9.42
CA HIS A 107 26.16 3.97 -9.15
C HIS A 107 25.73 2.64 -8.50
N LEU A 108 24.58 2.62 -7.80
CA LEU A 108 24.01 1.39 -7.20
C LEU A 108 23.27 0.51 -8.20
N VAL A 109 22.87 1.06 -9.35
CA VAL A 109 22.10 0.35 -10.41
C VAL A 109 22.93 0.14 -11.68
N HIS A 110 24.24 0.38 -11.63
CA HIS A 110 25.13 0.18 -12.78
C HIS A 110 25.16 -1.28 -13.25
N ASN A 111 24.97 -2.24 -12.33
CA ASN A 111 24.90 -3.67 -12.63
C ASN A 111 23.47 -4.20 -12.86
N ALA A 112 22.46 -3.31 -12.97
CA ALA A 112 21.09 -3.75 -13.22
C ALA A 112 20.95 -4.30 -14.66
N PRO A 113 20.20 -5.40 -14.89
CA PRO A 113 20.06 -6.03 -16.21
C PRO A 113 19.28 -5.17 -17.23
N PHE A 114 18.64 -4.09 -16.78
CA PHE A 114 17.86 -3.20 -17.64
C PHE A 114 18.06 -1.73 -17.25
N HIS A 115 18.74 -0.98 -18.10
CA HIS A 115 19.01 0.44 -17.89
C HIS A 115 18.05 1.32 -18.69
N LEU A 116 17.13 2.01 -17.98
CA LEU A 116 16.21 2.99 -18.60
C LEU A 116 16.86 4.35 -18.94
N GLY A 117 18.19 4.47 -18.83
CA GLY A 117 18.92 5.71 -19.10
C GLY A 117 18.33 6.96 -18.41
N LYS A 118 18.30 8.09 -19.11
CA LYS A 118 17.76 9.37 -18.60
C LYS A 118 16.25 9.31 -18.32
N LEU A 119 15.50 8.44 -18.99
CA LEU A 119 14.05 8.29 -18.78
C LEU A 119 13.74 7.70 -17.40
N GLY A 120 14.60 6.81 -16.89
CA GLY A 120 14.46 6.25 -15.54
C GLY A 120 14.51 7.33 -14.46
N TYR A 121 15.37 8.34 -14.64
CA TYR A 121 15.47 9.47 -13.72
C TYR A 121 14.18 10.32 -13.69
N VAL A 122 13.63 10.61 -14.87
CA VAL A 122 12.36 11.36 -15.00
C VAL A 122 11.22 10.59 -14.35
N ILE A 123 11.12 9.29 -14.57
CA ILE A 123 10.07 8.44 -13.99
C ILE A 123 10.18 8.37 -12.46
N ASN A 124 11.39 8.20 -11.94
CA ASN A 124 11.63 8.19 -10.49
C ASN A 124 11.28 9.55 -9.86
N LEU A 125 11.63 10.66 -10.52
CA LEU A 125 11.29 12.01 -10.08
C LEU A 125 9.77 12.23 -10.05
N ILE A 126 9.07 11.86 -11.13
CA ILE A 126 7.61 11.92 -11.19
C ILE A 126 7.00 11.10 -10.05
N THR A 127 7.53 9.90 -9.78
CA THR A 127 7.02 9.03 -8.71
C THR A 127 7.16 9.67 -7.33
N ILE A 128 8.31 10.28 -7.03
CA ILE A 128 8.53 10.98 -5.74
C ILE A 128 7.63 12.21 -5.60
N VAL A 129 7.26 12.88 -6.68
CA VAL A 129 6.30 13.99 -6.65
C VAL A 129 4.86 13.49 -6.55
N CYS A 130 4.53 12.38 -7.22
CA CYS A 130 3.20 11.79 -7.21
C CYS A 130 2.81 11.16 -5.87
N ILE A 131 3.75 10.60 -5.09
CA ILE A 131 3.47 10.02 -3.77
C ILE A 131 2.86 11.05 -2.78
N PRO A 132 3.46 12.21 -2.52
CA PRO A 132 2.87 13.22 -1.64
C PRO A 132 1.63 13.86 -2.26
N LEU A 133 1.57 14.03 -3.59
CA LEU A 133 0.37 14.51 -4.28
C LEU A 133 -0.82 13.55 -4.05
N ALA A 134 -0.60 12.24 -4.22
CA ALA A 134 -1.61 11.23 -3.97
C ALA A 134 -2.02 11.22 -2.49
N MET A 135 -1.06 11.34 -1.55
CA MET A 135 -1.37 11.43 -0.12
C MET A 135 -2.33 12.60 0.19
N VAL A 136 -2.12 13.77 -0.43
CA VAL A 136 -3.00 14.94 -0.26
C VAL A 136 -4.38 14.67 -0.87
N ILE A 137 -4.45 14.15 -2.09
CA ILE A 137 -5.72 13.86 -2.77
C ILE A 137 -6.53 12.83 -1.99
N PHE A 138 -5.90 11.75 -1.53
CA PHE A 138 -6.55 10.71 -0.71
C PHE A 138 -6.93 11.20 0.69
N SER A 139 -6.40 12.33 1.14
CA SER A 139 -6.80 12.99 2.40
C SER A 139 -7.94 14.00 2.22
N MET A 140 -8.36 14.31 0.97
CA MET A 140 -9.49 15.22 0.74
C MET A 140 -10.83 14.56 1.11
N PRO A 141 -11.85 15.35 1.52
CA PRO A 141 -13.17 14.83 1.83
C PRO A 141 -13.85 14.23 0.60
N THR A 142 -14.58 13.13 0.78
CA THR A 142 -15.28 12.44 -0.32
C THR A 142 -16.64 13.04 -0.67
N ALA A 143 -17.17 13.96 0.15
CA ALA A 143 -18.42 14.68 -0.12
C ALA A 143 -18.48 16.06 0.59
N ILE A 144 -19.27 16.97 0.03
CA ILE A 144 -19.61 18.29 0.57
C ILE A 144 -21.13 18.28 0.85
N PRO A 145 -21.64 18.76 2.00
CA PRO A 145 -20.98 19.41 3.12
C PRO A 145 -20.24 18.45 4.08
N VAL A 146 -19.16 18.94 4.69
CA VAL A 146 -18.33 18.16 5.62
C VAL A 146 -19.01 18.05 7.00
N SER A 147 -19.44 16.84 7.34
CA SER A 147 -19.94 16.47 8.69
C SER A 147 -18.98 15.47 9.33
N VAL A 148 -19.01 15.33 10.67
CA VAL A 148 -18.15 14.40 11.43
C VAL A 148 -18.26 12.95 10.94
N SER A 149 -19.41 12.57 10.39
CA SER A 149 -19.71 11.25 9.83
C SER A 149 -19.17 11.04 8.41
N THR A 150 -18.69 12.08 7.74
CA THR A 150 -18.23 12.05 6.34
C THR A 150 -16.81 12.61 6.19
N MET A 151 -16.22 13.09 7.29
CA MET A 151 -14.86 13.61 7.32
C MET A 151 -13.86 12.49 7.03
N ASN A 152 -12.90 12.78 6.14
CA ASN A 152 -11.81 11.86 5.82
C ASN A 152 -10.72 11.96 6.89
N PHE A 153 -10.59 10.92 7.73
CA PHE A 153 -9.61 10.84 8.82
C PHE A 153 -8.29 10.16 8.42
N VAL A 154 -8.08 9.86 7.13
CA VAL A 154 -6.91 9.09 6.66
C VAL A 154 -5.59 9.72 7.13
N SER A 155 -5.45 11.05 7.02
CA SER A 155 -4.22 11.77 7.38
C SER A 155 -3.90 11.68 8.87
N ALA A 156 -4.91 11.80 9.74
CA ALA A 156 -4.74 11.69 11.19
C ALA A 156 -4.30 10.28 11.60
N ILE A 157 -4.95 9.25 11.03
CA ILE A 157 -4.60 7.85 11.29
C ILE A 157 -3.19 7.54 10.78
N PHE A 158 -2.82 8.05 9.60
CA PHE A 158 -1.49 7.89 9.05
C PHE A 158 -0.40 8.47 9.97
N VAL A 159 -0.55 9.71 10.43
CA VAL A 159 0.42 10.35 11.32
C VAL A 159 0.55 9.60 12.65
N PHE A 160 -0.56 9.09 13.19
CA PHE A 160 -0.56 8.28 14.41
C PHE A 160 0.29 6.99 14.26
N PHE A 161 0.03 6.18 13.23
CA PHE A 161 0.79 4.95 12.99
C PHE A 161 2.25 5.22 12.60
N ALA A 162 2.50 6.26 11.81
CA ALA A 162 3.85 6.70 11.48
C ALA A 162 4.61 7.11 12.75
N GLY A 163 3.97 7.83 13.67
CA GLY A 163 4.53 8.19 14.97
C GLY A 163 4.94 6.98 15.81
N ILE A 164 4.06 5.97 15.93
CA ILE A 164 4.37 4.72 16.64
C ILE A 164 5.58 4.02 16.01
N SER A 165 5.63 3.93 14.68
CA SER A 165 6.74 3.32 13.95
C SER A 165 8.07 4.04 14.21
N ILE A 166 8.06 5.38 14.18
CA ILE A 166 9.24 6.22 14.47
C ILE A 166 9.69 6.04 15.92
N VAL A 167 8.77 6.06 16.88
CA VAL A 167 9.09 5.84 18.30
C VAL A 167 9.70 4.46 18.50
N TRP A 168 9.11 3.42 17.90
CA TRP A 168 9.65 2.06 17.98
C TRP A 168 11.06 1.94 17.37
N TYR A 169 11.29 2.62 16.25
CA TYR A 169 12.60 2.69 15.63
C TYR A 169 13.63 3.38 16.53
N ILE A 170 13.28 4.48 17.20
CA ILE A 170 14.18 5.20 18.10
C ILE A 170 14.48 4.38 19.37
N VAL A 171 13.46 3.76 19.97
CA VAL A 171 13.59 3.01 21.23
C VAL A 171 14.35 1.70 21.03
N TRP A 172 14.07 0.95 19.96
CA TRP A 172 14.61 -0.39 19.78
C TRP A 172 15.34 -0.58 18.45
N GLY A 173 14.78 -0.06 17.35
CA GLY A 173 15.32 -0.27 16.00
C GLY A 173 16.76 0.21 15.82
N LYS A 174 17.10 1.41 16.30
CA LYS A 174 18.45 1.99 16.17
C LYS A 174 19.55 1.15 16.83
N GLN A 175 19.23 0.41 17.89
CA GLN A 175 20.21 -0.35 18.66
C GLN A 175 20.40 -1.79 18.16
N ARG A 176 19.43 -2.34 17.42
CA ARG A 176 19.40 -3.75 17.01
C ARG A 176 19.43 -3.95 15.49
N PHE A 177 19.39 -2.88 14.70
CA PHE A 177 19.47 -2.97 13.25
C PHE A 177 20.89 -3.34 12.81
N ILE A 178 21.08 -4.59 12.44
CA ILE A 178 22.29 -5.08 11.76
C ILE A 178 21.97 -5.04 10.26
N GLY A 179 22.66 -4.17 9.52
CA GLY A 179 22.54 -4.15 8.06
C GLY A 179 23.02 -5.48 7.45
N PRO A 180 22.53 -5.86 6.26
CA PRO A 180 23.04 -7.02 5.56
C PRO A 180 24.57 -6.92 5.42
N PRO A 181 25.31 -8.02 5.64
CA PRO A 181 26.77 -8.01 5.48
C PRO A 181 27.07 -7.59 4.04
N ILE A 182 27.80 -6.49 3.89
CA ILE A 182 28.41 -6.11 2.62
C ILE A 182 29.38 -7.23 2.25
N SER A 183 28.96 -8.11 1.34
CA SER A 183 29.88 -9.00 0.64
C SER A 183 30.79 -8.08 -0.19
N CYS A 184 31.97 -7.77 0.36
CA CYS A 184 33.07 -7.28 -0.44
C CYS A 184 33.34 -8.38 -1.47
N VAL A 185 32.87 -8.16 -2.70
CA VAL A 185 33.30 -8.94 -3.85
C VAL A 185 34.73 -8.50 -4.10
N GLU A 186 35.69 -9.26 -3.57
CA GLU A 186 37.06 -9.32 -4.11
C GLU A 186 37.07 -10.05 -5.45
#